data_AF-A0A971VG59-F1
#
_entry.id   AF-A0A971VG59-F1
#
_cell.length_a   1.000
_cell.length_b   1.000
_cell.length_c   1.000
_cell.angle_alpha   90.00
_cell.angle_beta   90.00
_cell.angle_gamma   90.00
#
_symmetry.space_group_name_H-M   'P 1'
#
loop_
_entity.id
_entity.type
_entity.pdbx_description
1 polymer ?
#
loop_
_entity_poly.entity_id
_entity_poly.type
_entity_poly.pdbx_seq_one_letter_code
_entity_poly.pdbx_strand_id
1 'polypeptide(L)'
;MDGTSLTPEQEKINALQQVLPEAFSEGKIDWEKLKATLGDNINFSNERYVLNWAGKSDAFKVLQMPTTKTLVPAKAESVNFDDTENIFIEGENLEVLKVLQKSYFGKVKMIYIDPPYNTGNDSFIYPDKFSESKADYEKRVGDKDEEGYMTKDRMFKKNSKENGQYHSNWLNMM
;
A
#
# COMPACT_ATOMS: atom_id res chain seq x y z
N MET A 1 -17.69 21.10 -31.38
CA MET A 1 -18.67 20.78 -30.32
C MET A 1 -19.80 20.09 -31.03
N ASP A 2 -19.81 18.77 -30.99
CA ASP A 2 -20.39 17.99 -32.08
C ASP A 2 -21.84 17.58 -31.79
N GLY A 3 -22.51 18.33 -30.91
CA GLY A 3 -23.98 18.37 -30.76
C GLY A 3 -24.69 17.07 -30.39
N THR A 4 -23.97 15.97 -30.18
CA THR A 4 -24.55 14.67 -29.87
C THR A 4 -24.72 14.49 -28.36
N SER A 5 -25.93 14.06 -27.96
CA SER A 5 -26.21 13.67 -26.58
C SER A 5 -25.35 12.46 -26.20
N LEU A 6 -24.77 12.47 -25.00
CA LEU A 6 -24.10 11.30 -24.45
C LEU A 6 -25.09 10.13 -24.42
N THR A 7 -24.69 8.98 -24.96
CA THR A 7 -25.55 7.80 -24.89
C THR A 7 -25.58 7.29 -23.45
N PRO A 8 -26.68 6.65 -23.01
CA PRO A 8 -26.75 6.04 -21.69
C PRO A 8 -25.63 5.01 -21.43
N GLU A 9 -25.06 4.40 -22.48
CA GLU A 9 -23.87 3.56 -22.34
C GLU A 9 -22.62 4.39 -22.00
N GLN A 10 -22.41 5.52 -22.67
CA GLN A 10 -21.25 6.37 -22.45
C GLN A 10 -21.25 6.98 -21.04
N GLU A 11 -22.41 7.36 -20.51
CA GLU A 11 -22.54 7.82 -19.12
C GLU A 11 -22.18 6.72 -18.12
N LYS A 12 -22.65 5.49 -18.35
CA LYS A 12 -22.32 4.33 -17.50
C LYS A 12 -20.83 4.01 -17.53
N ILE A 13 -20.20 4.06 -18.72
CA ILE A 13 -18.77 3.84 -18.89
C ILE A 13 -17.97 4.92 -18.16
N ASN A 14 -18.36 6.18 -18.29
CA ASN A 14 -17.71 7.29 -17.60
C ASN A 14 -17.83 7.16 -16.07
N ALA A 15 -19.01 6.77 -15.57
CA ALA A 15 -19.20 6.50 -14.13
C ALA A 15 -18.34 5.32 -13.65
N LEU A 16 -18.27 4.23 -14.41
CA LEU A 16 -17.39 3.09 -14.13
C LEU A 16 -15.91 3.51 -14.10
N GLN A 17 -15.49 4.38 -15.02
CA GLN A 17 -14.12 4.89 -15.07
C GLN A 17 -13.78 5.78 -13.87
N GLN A 18 -14.75 6.50 -13.31
CA GLN A 18 -14.56 7.27 -12.08
C GLN A 18 -14.43 6.37 -10.85
N VAL A 19 -15.17 5.25 -10.80
CA VAL A 19 -15.18 4.35 -9.64
C VAL A 19 -14.01 3.36 -9.67
N LEU A 20 -13.64 2.85 -10.86
CA LEU A 20 -12.63 1.80 -11.06
C LEU A 20 -11.67 2.20 -12.18
N PRO A 21 -10.87 3.27 -12.04
CA PRO A 21 -9.97 3.73 -13.10
C PRO A 21 -8.94 2.68 -13.52
N GLU A 22 -8.52 1.81 -12.59
CA GLU A 22 -7.59 0.71 -12.83
C GLU A 22 -8.14 -0.37 -13.78
N ALA A 23 -9.46 -0.48 -13.89
CA ALA A 23 -10.12 -1.40 -14.81
C ALA A 23 -10.14 -0.90 -16.26
N PHE A 24 -9.58 0.28 -16.55
CA PHE A 24 -9.53 0.85 -17.89
C PHE A 24 -8.11 0.87 -18.45
N SER A 25 -7.98 0.61 -19.75
CA SER A 25 -6.74 0.75 -20.51
C SER A 25 -7.05 1.41 -21.85
N GLU A 26 -6.38 2.50 -22.17
CA GLU A 26 -6.57 3.25 -23.43
C GLU A 26 -8.04 3.64 -23.70
N GLY A 27 -8.80 3.97 -22.65
CA GLY A 27 -10.20 4.37 -22.77
C GLY A 27 -11.19 3.23 -23.00
N LYS A 28 -10.75 1.97 -22.94
CA LYS A 28 -11.62 0.78 -22.99
C LYS A 28 -11.55 0.00 -21.67
N ILE A 29 -12.65 -0.70 -21.35
CA ILE A 29 -12.71 -1.58 -20.18
C ILE A 29 -11.79 -2.78 -20.42
N ASP A 30 -10.85 -3.00 -19.51
CA ASP A 30 -10.06 -4.21 -19.37
C ASP A 30 -10.80 -5.18 -18.46
N TRP A 31 -11.46 -6.16 -19.06
CA TRP A 31 -12.28 -7.14 -18.34
C TRP A 31 -11.47 -8.01 -17.38
N GLU A 32 -10.18 -8.23 -17.65
CA GLU A 32 -9.32 -9.00 -16.73
C GLU A 32 -8.98 -8.15 -15.51
N LYS A 33 -8.60 -6.88 -15.69
CA LYS A 33 -8.38 -5.97 -14.55
C LYS A 33 -9.66 -5.73 -13.77
N LEU A 34 -10.80 -5.56 -14.43
CA LEU A 34 -12.09 -5.38 -13.76
C LEU A 34 -12.41 -6.57 -12.84
N LYS A 35 -12.29 -7.78 -13.37
CA LYS A 35 -12.49 -9.02 -12.61
C LYS A 35 -11.47 -9.15 -11.46
N ALA A 36 -10.20 -8.81 -11.68
CA ALA A 36 -9.18 -8.81 -10.63
C ALA A 36 -9.48 -7.78 -9.52
N THR A 37 -9.91 -6.58 -9.88
CA THR A 37 -10.38 -5.55 -8.94
C THR A 37 -11.59 -6.02 -8.15
N LEU A 38 -12.48 -6.80 -8.77
CA LEU A 38 -13.65 -7.40 -8.14
C LEU A 38 -13.35 -8.70 -7.37
N GLY A 39 -12.09 -9.14 -7.32
CA GLY A 39 -11.64 -10.26 -6.48
C GLY A 39 -11.57 -11.63 -7.17
N ASP A 40 -11.76 -11.71 -8.49
CA ASP A 40 -11.58 -12.95 -9.25
C ASP A 40 -10.08 -13.22 -9.51
N ASN A 41 -9.62 -14.44 -9.20
CA ASN A 41 -8.26 -14.89 -9.51
C ASN A 41 -8.11 -15.12 -11.03
N ILE A 42 -7.50 -14.18 -11.75
CA ILE A 42 -7.25 -14.33 -13.19
C ILE A 42 -5.77 -14.59 -13.46
N ASN A 43 -5.52 -15.65 -14.22
CA ASN A 43 -4.25 -15.84 -14.91
C ASN A 43 -4.24 -14.98 -16.18
N PHE A 44 -3.50 -13.87 -16.15
CA PHE A 44 -3.28 -13.00 -17.30
C PHE A 44 -2.52 -13.78 -18.39
N SER A 45 -3.20 -14.21 -19.45
CA SER A 45 -2.63 -15.10 -20.48
C SER A 45 -2.25 -14.39 -21.79
N ASN A 46 -2.58 -13.10 -21.97
CA ASN A 46 -2.31 -12.40 -23.24
C ASN A 46 -1.51 -11.10 -23.08
N GLU A 47 -0.31 -11.12 -23.67
CA GLU A 47 0.51 -10.02 -24.24
C GLU A 47 0.11 -8.57 -23.91
N ARG A 48 0.17 -8.19 -22.64
CA ARG A 48 0.43 -6.80 -22.23
C ARG A 48 1.76 -6.82 -21.50
N TYR A 49 2.65 -5.85 -21.77
CA TYR A 49 3.88 -5.72 -21.00
C TYR A 49 3.52 -5.40 -19.54
N VAL A 50 3.52 -6.43 -18.71
CA VAL A 50 3.15 -6.35 -17.29
C VAL A 50 4.34 -6.81 -16.47
N LEU A 51 4.79 -5.98 -15.54
CA LEU A 51 5.72 -6.42 -14.52
C LEU A 51 5.01 -7.45 -13.63
N ASN A 52 5.49 -8.68 -13.66
CA ASN A 52 5.02 -9.76 -12.81
C ASN A 52 6.13 -10.17 -11.84
N TRP A 53 5.78 -10.42 -10.58
CA TRP A 53 6.72 -10.81 -9.53
C TRP A 53 6.05 -11.74 -8.52
N ALA A 54 6.87 -12.49 -7.77
CA ALA A 54 6.37 -13.41 -6.76
C ALA A 54 5.75 -12.63 -5.59
N GLY A 55 4.49 -12.95 -5.25
CA GLY A 55 3.75 -12.27 -4.16
C GLY A 55 2.86 -11.12 -4.60
N LYS A 56 2.88 -10.74 -5.90
CA LYS A 56 2.01 -9.67 -6.46
C LYS A 56 0.55 -9.83 -6.05
N SER A 57 -0.04 -11.00 -6.26
CA SER A 57 -1.45 -11.25 -5.93
C SER A 57 -1.76 -11.10 -4.44
N ASP A 58 -0.81 -11.44 -3.57
CA ASP A 58 -1.01 -11.32 -2.12
C ASP A 58 -0.87 -9.86 -1.66
N ALA A 59 0.05 -9.09 -2.26
CA ALA A 59 0.13 -7.63 -2.03
C ALA A 59 -1.20 -6.93 -2.40
N PHE A 60 -1.81 -7.29 -3.53
CA PHE A 60 -3.14 -6.78 -3.92
C PHE A 60 -4.24 -7.16 -2.91
N LYS A 61 -4.25 -8.39 -2.40
CA LYS A 61 -5.22 -8.79 -1.37
C LYS A 61 -5.08 -7.95 -0.11
N VAL A 62 -3.84 -7.72 0.37
CA VAL A 62 -3.57 -6.91 1.56
C VAL A 62 -4.05 -5.47 1.38
N LEU A 63 -3.88 -4.89 0.19
CA LEU A 63 -4.41 -3.54 -0.14
C LEU A 63 -5.94 -3.49 -0.07
N GLN A 64 -6.64 -4.52 -0.55
CA GLN A 64 -8.10 -4.59 -0.55
C GLN A 64 -8.70 -4.91 0.84
N MET A 65 -7.92 -5.45 1.77
CA MET A 65 -8.41 -5.74 3.12
C MET A 65 -8.75 -4.46 3.88
N PRO A 66 -9.99 -4.33 4.43
CA PRO A 66 -10.36 -3.19 5.25
C PRO A 66 -9.55 -3.15 6.55
N THR A 67 -9.21 -1.95 7.01
CA THR A 67 -8.58 -1.76 8.33
C THR A 67 -9.65 -1.75 9.44
N THR A 68 -9.31 -2.34 10.59
CA THR A 68 -10.06 -2.23 11.84
C THR A 68 -9.47 -1.21 12.80
N LYS A 69 -8.36 -0.57 12.43
CA LYS A 69 -7.65 0.40 13.26
C LYS A 69 -8.30 1.78 13.15
N THR A 70 -8.07 2.59 14.19
CA THR A 70 -8.51 3.99 14.23
C THR A 70 -7.37 4.86 14.74
N LEU A 71 -7.42 6.15 14.41
CA LEU A 71 -6.51 7.16 14.97
C LEU A 71 -7.07 7.66 16.30
N VAL A 72 -6.18 7.89 17.27
CA VAL A 72 -6.51 8.45 18.59
C VAL A 72 -5.75 9.77 18.74
N PRO A 73 -6.42 10.88 19.11
CA PRO A 73 -5.75 12.17 19.24
C PRO A 73 -4.82 12.21 20.45
N ALA A 74 -3.55 12.57 20.24
CA ALA A 74 -2.54 12.74 21.28
C ALA A 74 -2.41 14.22 21.70
N LYS A 75 -3.42 14.75 22.39
CA LYS A 75 -3.49 16.20 22.73
C LYS A 75 -2.28 16.70 23.53
N ALA A 76 -1.75 15.89 24.45
CA ALA A 76 -0.65 16.28 25.33
C ALA A 76 0.70 16.45 24.59
N GLU A 77 0.89 15.72 23.49
CA GLU A 77 2.10 15.76 22.65
C GLU A 77 1.94 16.72 21.46
N SER A 78 0.74 17.25 21.27
CA SER A 78 0.41 18.10 20.15
C SER A 78 0.73 19.56 20.44
N VAL A 79 1.27 20.24 19.43
CA VAL A 79 1.47 21.70 19.46
C VAL A 79 0.27 22.36 18.80
N ASN A 80 -0.41 23.25 19.52
CA ASN A 80 -1.58 23.99 19.04
C ASN A 80 -2.70 23.09 18.46
N PHE A 81 -3.11 22.09 19.25
CA PHE A 81 -4.00 21.00 18.81
C PHE A 81 -5.31 21.47 18.15
N ASP A 82 -5.93 22.52 18.68
CA ASP A 82 -7.26 22.94 18.23
C ASP A 82 -7.24 23.82 16.95
N ASP A 83 -6.12 24.50 16.66
CA ASP A 83 -6.03 25.47 15.54
C ASP A 83 -5.05 25.07 14.43
N THR A 84 -4.18 24.07 14.64
CA THR A 84 -3.19 23.66 13.63
C THR A 84 -3.85 22.99 12.42
N GLU A 85 -3.39 23.36 11.22
CA GLU A 85 -3.76 22.68 9.96
C GLU A 85 -2.81 21.53 9.62
N ASN A 86 -1.79 21.29 10.45
CA ASN A 86 -0.78 20.26 10.23
C ASN A 86 -1.04 19.04 11.11
N ILE A 87 -0.87 17.85 10.55
CA ILE A 87 -1.12 16.58 11.23
C ILE A 87 0.16 15.74 11.20
N PHE A 88 0.56 15.25 12.37
CA PHE A 88 1.56 14.20 12.52
C PHE A 88 0.86 12.92 13.00
N ILE A 89 1.17 11.79 12.37
CA ILE A 89 0.55 10.49 12.69
C ILE A 89 1.66 9.48 12.93
N GLU A 90 1.64 8.85 14.10
CA GLU A 90 2.50 7.71 14.41
C GLU A 90 1.75 6.40 14.14
N GLY A 91 2.35 5.52 13.35
CA GLY A 91 1.76 4.21 13.04
C GLY A 91 2.42 3.52 11.84
N GLU A 92 1.93 2.32 11.55
CA GLU A 92 2.28 1.61 10.32
C GLU A 92 1.59 2.31 9.13
N ASN A 93 2.36 2.59 8.07
CA ASN A 93 1.96 3.53 7.03
C ASN A 93 0.77 3.04 6.20
N LEU A 94 0.69 1.77 5.85
CA LEU A 94 -0.42 1.22 5.07
C LEU A 94 -1.73 1.30 5.85
N GLU A 95 -1.71 0.96 7.13
CA GLU A 95 -2.88 1.07 8.01
C GLU A 95 -3.33 2.53 8.18
N VAL A 96 -2.38 3.46 8.36
CA VAL A 96 -2.67 4.89 8.45
C VAL A 96 -3.30 5.41 7.14
N LEU A 97 -2.74 5.05 5.99
CA LEU A 97 -3.27 5.46 4.68
C LEU A 97 -4.68 4.90 4.45
N LYS A 98 -4.98 3.67 4.87
CA LYS A 98 -6.33 3.10 4.82
C LYS A 98 -7.33 3.91 5.66
N VAL A 99 -6.94 4.35 6.86
CA VAL A 99 -7.82 5.21 7.69
C VAL A 99 -8.05 6.58 7.05
N LEU A 100 -6.98 7.19 6.51
CA LEU A 100 -7.06 8.51 5.86
C LEU A 100 -7.82 8.49 4.53
N GLN A 101 -7.91 7.33 3.87
CA GLN A 101 -8.49 7.17 2.54
C GLN A 101 -9.85 7.88 2.42
N LYS A 102 -10.78 7.64 3.35
CA LYS A 102 -12.13 8.23 3.26
C LYS A 102 -12.14 9.76 3.38
N SER A 103 -11.36 10.31 4.30
CA SER A 103 -11.40 11.74 4.62
C SER A 103 -10.58 12.59 3.65
N TYR A 104 -9.51 12.02 3.09
CA TYR A 104 -8.52 12.72 2.25
C TYR A 104 -8.52 12.28 0.77
N PHE A 105 -9.46 11.42 0.36
CA PHE A 105 -9.59 10.99 -1.04
C PHE A 105 -9.63 12.17 -1.99
N GLY A 106 -8.70 12.21 -2.96
CA GLY A 106 -8.63 13.26 -3.97
C GLY A 106 -8.24 14.65 -3.46
N LYS A 107 -7.85 14.80 -2.18
CA LYS A 107 -7.50 16.11 -1.57
C LYS A 107 -6.00 16.39 -1.51
N VAL A 108 -5.16 15.36 -1.67
CA VAL A 108 -3.70 15.49 -1.56
C VAL A 108 -3.11 16.04 -2.86
N LYS A 109 -2.48 17.22 -2.80
CA LYS A 109 -1.88 17.88 -3.97
C LYS A 109 -0.50 17.31 -4.36
N MET A 110 0.29 16.91 -3.37
CA MET A 110 1.65 16.43 -3.57
C MET A 110 1.98 15.38 -2.50
N ILE A 111 2.63 14.30 -2.91
CA ILE A 111 3.17 13.26 -2.02
C ILE A 111 4.68 13.25 -2.21
N TYR A 112 5.43 13.37 -1.13
CA TYR A 112 6.88 13.18 -1.10
C TYR A 112 7.19 12.03 -0.15
N ILE A 113 7.87 11.00 -0.65
CA ILE A 113 8.29 9.84 0.13
C ILE A 113 9.75 9.52 -0.17
N ASP A 114 10.47 9.07 0.87
CA ASP A 114 11.83 8.56 0.77
C ASP A 114 11.85 7.11 1.30
N PRO A 115 11.35 6.14 0.52
CA PRO A 115 11.30 4.74 0.94
C PRO A 115 12.72 4.15 0.98
N PRO A 116 12.94 3.06 1.74
CA PRO A 116 14.25 2.43 1.80
C PRO A 116 14.70 1.92 0.42
N TYR A 117 15.92 2.29 0.04
CA TYR A 117 16.49 1.89 -1.24
C TYR A 117 16.93 0.43 -1.21
N ASN A 118 16.60 -0.32 -2.26
CA ASN A 118 17.05 -1.70 -2.41
C ASN A 118 18.49 -1.74 -2.93
N THR A 119 19.46 -1.34 -2.08
CA THR A 119 20.89 -1.24 -2.44
C THR A 119 21.66 -2.56 -2.27
N GLY A 120 21.08 -3.52 -1.53
CA GLY A 120 21.66 -4.82 -1.21
C GLY A 120 22.60 -4.82 0.00
N ASN A 121 22.99 -3.64 0.50
CA ASN A 121 23.71 -3.46 1.76
C ASN A 121 22.79 -3.02 2.89
N ASP A 122 21.63 -2.44 2.54
CA ASP A 122 20.63 -2.03 3.51
C ASP A 122 19.95 -3.24 4.14
N SER A 123 19.83 -3.18 5.45
CA SER A 123 19.08 -4.15 6.25
C SER A 123 17.59 -4.01 5.95
N PHE A 124 17.16 -4.54 4.82
CA PHE A 124 15.76 -4.51 4.39
C PHE A 124 14.93 -5.46 5.26
N ILE A 125 14.01 -4.90 6.04
CA ILE A 125 13.11 -5.66 6.93
C ILE A 125 11.71 -5.61 6.33
N TYR A 126 11.29 -6.68 5.67
CA TYR A 126 9.86 -6.97 5.53
C TYR A 126 9.62 -8.43 5.86
N PRO A 127 8.71 -8.75 6.79
CA PRO A 127 8.38 -10.14 7.08
C PRO A 127 7.57 -10.69 5.91
N ASP A 128 8.09 -11.74 5.26
CA ASP A 128 7.35 -12.53 4.25
C ASP A 128 6.06 -13.18 4.81
N LYS A 129 5.82 -13.09 6.13
CA LYS A 129 4.65 -13.64 6.82
C LYS A 129 3.79 -12.51 7.38
N PHE A 130 2.73 -12.16 6.66
CA PHE A 130 1.69 -11.24 7.15
C PHE A 130 0.80 -11.84 8.24
N SER A 131 0.87 -13.16 8.49
CA SER A 131 0.20 -13.85 9.59
C SER A 131 1.02 -13.76 10.88
N GLU A 132 1.53 -12.58 11.21
CA GLU A 132 2.34 -12.43 12.41
C GLU A 132 1.46 -12.14 13.61
N SER A 133 1.61 -12.92 14.67
CA SER A 133 0.85 -12.69 15.89
C SER A 133 1.31 -11.40 16.57
N LYS A 134 0.43 -10.75 17.32
CA LYS A 134 0.77 -9.55 18.10
C LYS A 134 1.98 -9.80 19.02
N ALA A 135 2.09 -11.02 19.56
CA ALA A 135 3.22 -11.44 20.38
C ALA A 135 4.54 -11.55 19.59
N ASP A 136 4.50 -12.02 18.34
CA ASP A 136 5.68 -12.08 17.48
C ASP A 136 6.12 -10.67 17.03
N TYR A 137 5.18 -9.76 16.77
CA TYR A 137 5.44 -8.35 16.52
C TYR A 137 6.04 -7.66 17.76
N GLU A 138 5.45 -7.83 18.94
CA GLU A 138 5.95 -7.28 20.20
C GLU A 138 7.32 -7.85 20.57
N LYS A 139 7.59 -9.12 20.27
CA LYS A 139 8.91 -9.74 20.46
C LYS A 139 9.94 -9.20 19.45
N ARG A 140 9.50 -8.85 18.24
CA ARG A 140 10.34 -8.21 17.22
C ARG A 140 10.66 -6.76 17.57
N VAL A 141 9.70 -6.02 18.13
CA VAL A 141 9.83 -4.60 18.52
C VAL A 141 10.33 -4.42 19.96
N GLY A 142 10.36 -5.49 20.76
CA GLY A 142 10.54 -5.44 22.22
C GLY A 142 11.93 -5.80 22.75
N ASP A 143 12.87 -6.19 21.88
CA ASP A 143 14.24 -6.48 22.30
C ASP A 143 15.01 -5.16 22.51
N LYS A 144 14.68 -4.43 23.58
CA LYS A 144 15.37 -3.22 24.06
C LYS A 144 16.49 -3.61 25.04
N ASP A 145 17.67 -3.01 24.91
CA ASP A 145 18.74 -3.10 25.91
C ASP A 145 18.39 -2.33 27.20
N GLU A 146 19.24 -2.45 28.22
CA GLU A 146 19.07 -1.78 29.53
C GLU A 146 19.03 -0.24 29.44
N GLU A 147 19.34 0.34 28.29
CA GLU A 147 19.32 1.78 28.00
C GLU A 147 18.12 2.20 27.11
N GLY A 148 17.26 1.25 26.73
CA GLY A 148 16.04 1.48 25.97
C GLY A 148 16.20 1.48 24.45
N TYR A 149 17.39 1.14 23.94
CA TYR A 149 17.67 1.03 22.51
C TYR A 149 17.45 -0.39 21.98
N MET A 150 17.01 -0.48 20.73
CA MET A 150 16.69 -1.75 20.06
C MET A 150 17.96 -2.56 19.79
N THR A 151 18.04 -3.80 20.29
CA THR A 151 19.17 -4.72 20.04
C THR A 151 19.14 -5.25 18.61
N LYS A 152 20.30 -5.14 17.94
CA LYS A 152 20.49 -5.37 16.50
C LYS A 152 20.47 -6.84 16.06
N ASP A 153 20.50 -7.80 16.99
CA ASP A 153 21.04 -9.13 16.67
C ASP A 153 20.06 -10.12 16.01
N ARG A 154 18.76 -9.79 15.95
CA ARG A 154 17.74 -10.63 15.28
C ARG A 154 16.91 -9.92 14.23
N MET A 155 17.17 -8.64 13.99
CA MET A 155 16.30 -7.77 13.17
C MET A 155 16.55 -7.83 11.66
N PHE A 156 17.70 -8.34 11.19
CA PHE A 156 18.18 -8.00 9.85
C PHE A 156 18.48 -9.24 8.99
N LYS A 157 17.48 -9.81 8.31
CA LYS A 157 17.76 -10.62 7.12
C LYS A 157 18.13 -9.66 6.00
N LYS A 158 19.42 -9.60 5.64
CA LYS A 158 19.89 -8.80 4.51
C LYS A 158 19.21 -9.28 3.22
N ASN A 159 18.55 -8.37 2.51
CA ASN A 159 18.11 -8.64 1.15
C ASN A 159 19.33 -8.53 0.22
N SER A 160 20.13 -9.60 0.13
CA SER A 160 21.32 -9.64 -0.73
C SER A 160 20.92 -9.62 -2.21
N LYS A 161 21.74 -9.00 -3.07
CA LYS A 161 21.59 -9.04 -4.54
C LYS A 161 21.60 -10.46 -5.11
N GLU A 162 22.19 -11.40 -4.39
CA GLU A 162 22.25 -12.82 -4.77
C GLU A 162 20.94 -13.57 -4.46
N ASN A 163 20.00 -12.94 -3.75
CA ASN A 163 18.69 -13.53 -3.48
C ASN A 163 17.82 -13.51 -4.75
N GLY A 164 17.32 -14.68 -5.17
CA GLY A 164 16.40 -14.77 -6.31
C GLY A 164 15.10 -13.99 -6.14
N GLN A 165 14.75 -13.59 -4.91
CA GLN A 165 13.57 -12.76 -4.59
C GLN A 165 13.91 -11.28 -4.33
N TYR A 166 15.13 -10.85 -4.65
CA TYR A 166 15.64 -9.51 -4.33
C TYR A 166 14.69 -8.36 -4.71
N HIS A 167 14.16 -8.38 -5.93
CA HIS A 167 13.22 -7.37 -6.42
C HIS A 167 11.78 -7.61 -5.94
N SER A 168 11.36 -8.87 -5.89
CA SER A 168 10.00 -9.25 -5.46
C SER A 168 9.70 -8.79 -4.04
N ASN A 169 10.67 -8.91 -3.12
CA ASN A 169 10.48 -8.52 -1.72
C ASN A 169 10.28 -7.01 -1.57
N TRP A 170 11.03 -6.21 -2.35
CA TRP A 170 10.87 -4.76 -2.37
C TRP A 170 9.54 -4.35 -3.02
N LEU A 171 9.14 -5.03 -4.11
CA LEU A 171 7.86 -4.79 -4.78
C LEU A 171 6.64 -5.24 -3.97
N ASN A 172 6.77 -6.21 -3.06
CA ASN A 172 5.69 -6.62 -2.16
C ASN A 172 5.50 -5.65 -0.99
N MET A 173 6.55 -4.91 -0.61
CA MET A 173 6.48 -3.88 0.43
C MET A 173 5.84 -2.58 -0.09
N MET A 174 6.26 -2.14 -1.28
CA MET A 174 5.81 -0.89 -1.90
C MET A 174 4.36 -1.00 -2.38
#